data_AF-A0A956FAJ0-F1
#
_entry.id   AF-A0A956FAJ0-F1
#
_cell.length_a   1.000
_cell.length_b   1.000
_cell.length_c   1.000
_cell.angle_alpha   90.00
_cell.angle_beta   90.00
_cell.angle_gamma   90.00
#
_symmetry.space_group_name_H-M   'P 1'
#
loop_
_entity.id
_entity.type
_entity.pdbx_description
1 polymer ?
#
loop_
_entity_poly.entity_id
_entity_poly.type
_entity_poly.pdbx_seq_one_letter_code
_entity_poly.pdbx_strand_id
1 'polypeptide(L)'
;MITRDSLRTLLLAASFGGLGGLGLGCVITVGPLDCSECGNTGCNSQLVNGECKCDLNHQWANPDDPNDFECDRIPGKGGDPNCGGDPNNPVHLEGDVCVCDPGYTWCNPGDLSDLSCCVDDDQTSITGGEETGSMTTGMTDDGMDETADGSTGGGLECMETEIPWNGVEPDAADCTEVGLVFCSNNDTEGPGGSRYWECDGAMWVELPNAGNESCQFDEFDFSYGCVDDGTSVTFVCGDGPGTPCSGPECNGCADDGDQIQFCEDGKLAGDSCNTICTEVGDDMGITYDYGSCVLTEDGSAECACCDSGDEGCPV
;
A
#
# COMPACT_ATOMS: atom_id res chain seq x y z
N MET A 1 61.56 -24.31 22.48
CA MET A 1 60.66 -25.44 22.79
C MET A 1 59.29 -25.06 22.25
N ILE A 2 59.05 -25.41 20.98
CA ILE A 2 58.07 -26.43 20.51
C ILE A 2 56.63 -25.85 20.52
N THR A 3 55.84 -25.77 19.44
CA THR A 3 55.93 -25.47 18.00
C THR A 3 54.48 -25.48 17.47
N ARG A 4 54.19 -24.75 16.38
CA ARG A 4 53.05 -25.00 15.47
C ARG A 4 53.02 -26.49 15.06
N ASP A 5 51.84 -27.11 15.07
CA ASP A 5 51.32 -28.07 14.06
C ASP A 5 50.17 -28.90 14.66
N SER A 6 48.96 -28.75 14.10
CA SER A 6 48.14 -29.90 13.68
C SER A 6 46.98 -29.43 12.82
N LEU A 7 47.29 -29.10 11.56
CA LEU A 7 46.36 -29.12 10.45
C LEU A 7 46.10 -30.59 10.08
N ARG A 8 44.85 -30.90 9.72
CA ARG A 8 44.39 -32.06 8.92
C ARG A 8 44.40 -33.41 9.64
N THR A 9 43.21 -33.91 9.96
CA THR A 9 42.58 -35.10 9.31
C THR A 9 41.28 -35.42 10.05
N LEU A 10 40.15 -34.94 9.54
CA LEU A 10 38.87 -35.65 9.52
C LEU A 10 37.89 -34.86 8.63
N LEU A 11 38.06 -35.10 7.34
CA LEU A 11 37.04 -34.90 6.31
C LEU A 11 35.99 -36.02 6.44
N LEU A 12 34.77 -35.67 6.04
CA LEU A 12 33.68 -36.54 5.58
C LEU A 12 32.92 -37.40 6.61
N ALA A 13 31.75 -36.88 6.98
CA ALA A 13 30.49 -37.57 6.69
C ALA A 13 29.42 -36.52 6.39
N ALA A 14 29.26 -36.20 5.10
CA ALA A 14 28.06 -35.59 4.58
C ALA A 14 27.02 -36.68 4.28
N SER A 15 25.75 -36.26 4.25
CA SER A 15 24.60 -36.84 3.52
C SER A 15 23.83 -38.01 4.19
N PHE A 16 22.61 -37.77 4.67
CA PHE A 16 21.35 -37.96 3.92
C PHE A 16 20.10 -37.82 4.81
N GLY A 17 19.15 -36.97 4.37
CA GLY A 17 17.75 -36.88 4.83
C GLY A 17 17.33 -35.46 5.20
N GLY A 18 16.78 -34.59 4.34
CA GLY A 18 16.20 -34.83 3.01
C GLY A 18 14.67 -35.00 3.04
N LEU A 19 13.93 -33.99 3.52
CA LEU A 19 12.53 -33.63 3.22
C LEU A 19 12.46 -32.12 3.52
N GLY A 20 12.47 -31.19 2.58
CA GLY A 20 11.46 -31.02 1.54
C GLY A 20 10.46 -29.95 1.99
N GLY A 21 10.93 -28.71 2.21
CA GLY A 21 10.08 -27.54 2.47
C GLY A 21 10.37 -26.51 1.38
N LEU A 22 9.80 -26.72 0.19
CA LEU A 22 9.70 -25.71 -0.84
C LEU A 22 8.73 -24.65 -0.30
N GLY A 23 9.27 -23.57 0.27
CA GLY A 23 8.53 -22.33 0.38
C GLY A 23 8.40 -21.77 -1.02
N LEU A 24 7.40 -22.25 -1.76
CA LEU A 24 6.89 -21.51 -2.90
C LEU A 24 6.27 -20.24 -2.31
N GLY A 25 7.06 -19.17 -2.24
CA GLY A 25 6.51 -17.83 -2.19
C GLY A 25 5.71 -17.67 -3.47
N CYS A 26 4.39 -17.80 -3.37
CA CYS A 26 3.52 -17.37 -4.44
C CYS A 26 3.69 -15.86 -4.53
N VAL A 27 4.45 -15.38 -5.52
CA VAL A 27 4.26 -14.03 -6.02
C VAL A 27 2.84 -14.01 -6.56
N ILE A 28 1.91 -13.43 -5.80
CA ILE A 28 0.57 -13.14 -6.30
C ILE A 28 0.75 -11.90 -7.17
N THR A 29 0.89 -12.10 -8.48
CA THR A 29 0.61 -11.03 -9.42
C THR A 29 -0.89 -10.77 -9.31
N VAL A 30 -1.27 -9.78 -8.51
CA VAL A 30 -2.63 -9.24 -8.53
C VAL A 30 -2.77 -8.57 -9.89
N GLY A 31 -3.47 -9.22 -10.81
CA GLY A 31 -3.93 -8.55 -12.02
C GLY A 31 -4.81 -7.35 -11.63
N PRO A 32 -5.16 -6.47 -12.58
CA PRO A 32 -6.17 -5.45 -12.31
C PRO A 32 -7.39 -6.08 -11.65
N LEU A 33 -7.87 -5.50 -10.56
CA LEU A 33 -9.01 -5.99 -9.79
C LEU A 33 -10.17 -6.24 -10.75
N ASP A 34 -10.61 -7.50 -10.85
CA ASP A 34 -11.75 -7.85 -11.69
C ASP A 34 -13.04 -7.62 -10.89
N CYS A 35 -13.54 -6.39 -10.93
CA CYS A 35 -14.80 -6.01 -10.28
C CYS A 35 -16.03 -6.25 -11.17
N SER A 36 -15.97 -7.23 -12.08
CA SER A 36 -17.12 -7.61 -12.93
C SER A 36 -18.20 -8.43 -12.21
N GLU A 37 -17.94 -8.88 -10.97
CA GLU A 37 -18.92 -9.55 -10.12
C GLU A 37 -18.99 -8.92 -8.72
N CYS A 38 -20.22 -8.75 -8.22
CA CYS A 38 -20.49 -8.26 -6.87
C CYS A 38 -19.91 -9.18 -5.79
N GLY A 39 -19.19 -8.63 -4.81
CA GLY A 39 -18.58 -9.43 -3.73
C GLY A 39 -17.18 -9.93 -4.04
N ASN A 40 -16.59 -9.55 -5.18
CA ASN A 40 -15.20 -9.85 -5.46
C ASN A 40 -14.28 -9.13 -4.46
N THR A 41 -13.30 -9.88 -3.96
CA THR A 41 -12.34 -9.39 -2.98
C THR A 41 -11.57 -8.19 -3.55
N GLY A 42 -11.56 -7.08 -2.82
CA GLY A 42 -10.91 -5.83 -3.23
C GLY A 42 -11.83 -4.82 -3.93
N CYS A 43 -13.08 -5.16 -4.24
CA CYS A 43 -14.03 -4.26 -4.91
C CYS A 43 -14.95 -3.48 -3.94
N ASN A 44 -14.85 -3.74 -2.62
CA ASN A 44 -15.65 -3.10 -1.57
C ASN A 44 -17.17 -3.08 -1.85
N SER A 45 -17.68 -4.13 -2.49
CA SER A 45 -19.10 -4.31 -2.80
C SER A 45 -19.59 -5.66 -2.29
N GLN A 46 -20.85 -5.73 -1.88
CA GLN A 46 -21.48 -6.92 -1.33
C GLN A 46 -22.94 -7.08 -1.77
N LEU A 47 -23.40 -8.33 -1.82
CA LEU A 47 -24.77 -8.65 -2.21
C LEU A 47 -25.71 -8.55 -0.99
N VAL A 48 -26.58 -7.55 -0.98
CA VAL A 48 -27.58 -7.32 0.08
C VAL A 48 -28.97 -7.50 -0.51
N ASN A 49 -29.73 -8.48 -0.02
CA ASN A 49 -31.11 -8.77 -0.47
C ASN A 49 -31.25 -9.04 -1.99
N GLY A 50 -30.17 -9.48 -2.65
CA GLY A 50 -30.17 -9.76 -4.10
C GLY A 50 -29.81 -8.56 -4.97
N GLU A 51 -29.47 -7.41 -4.37
CA GLU A 51 -28.90 -6.25 -5.03
C GLU A 51 -27.45 -6.07 -4.60
N CYS A 52 -26.57 -5.72 -5.54
CA CYS A 52 -25.20 -5.37 -5.17
C CYS A 52 -25.18 -3.97 -4.58
N LYS A 53 -24.44 -3.79 -3.48
CA LYS A 53 -24.29 -2.50 -2.79
C LYS A 53 -22.84 -2.32 -2.38
N CYS A 54 -22.36 -1.09 -2.41
CA CYS A 54 -21.06 -0.77 -1.82
C CYS A 54 -21.08 -1.01 -0.31
N ASP A 55 -19.92 -1.38 0.22
CA ASP A 55 -19.66 -1.47 1.64
C ASP A 55 -19.80 -0.11 2.30
N LEU A 56 -19.94 -0.12 3.64
CA LEU A 56 -20.11 1.10 4.40
C LEU A 56 -18.95 2.08 4.09
N ASN A 57 -19.29 3.36 3.90
CA ASN A 57 -18.37 4.44 3.53
C ASN A 57 -17.71 4.29 2.14
N HIS A 58 -18.30 3.49 1.24
CA HIS A 58 -17.88 3.39 -0.15
C HIS A 58 -19.03 3.77 -1.10
N GLN A 59 -18.68 4.28 -2.27
CA GLN A 59 -19.59 4.65 -3.35
C GLN A 59 -19.11 4.00 -4.65
N TRP A 60 -20.00 3.78 -5.62
CA TRP A 60 -19.61 3.22 -6.92
C TRP A 60 -18.53 4.10 -7.57
N ALA A 61 -17.41 3.48 -7.96
CA ALA A 61 -16.34 4.16 -8.71
C ALA A 61 -16.87 4.65 -10.07
N ASN A 62 -17.74 3.85 -10.68
CA ASN A 62 -18.38 4.15 -11.96
C ASN A 62 -19.89 3.88 -11.93
N PRO A 63 -20.70 4.82 -11.39
CA PRO A 63 -22.14 4.63 -11.26
C PRO A 63 -22.88 4.51 -12.61
N ASP A 64 -22.23 4.85 -13.72
CA ASP A 64 -22.79 4.77 -15.07
C ASP A 64 -22.56 3.40 -15.75
N ASP A 65 -21.68 2.53 -15.20
CA ASP A 65 -21.46 1.17 -15.70
C ASP A 65 -22.12 0.13 -14.77
N PRO A 66 -23.22 -0.52 -15.20
CA PRO A 66 -23.93 -1.50 -14.37
C PRO A 66 -23.20 -2.83 -14.18
N ASN A 67 -22.03 -3.04 -14.80
CA ASN A 67 -21.19 -4.21 -14.61
C ASN A 67 -19.87 -3.89 -13.90
N ASP A 68 -19.72 -2.64 -13.45
CA ASP A 68 -18.59 -2.21 -12.64
C ASP A 68 -19.03 -2.21 -11.18
N PHE A 69 -18.58 -3.23 -10.44
CA PHE A 69 -18.88 -3.37 -9.02
C PHE A 69 -17.74 -2.85 -8.13
N GLU A 70 -16.86 -2.01 -8.68
CA GLU A 70 -15.83 -1.33 -7.92
C GLU A 70 -16.45 -0.19 -7.10
N CYS A 71 -16.14 -0.17 -5.81
CA CYS A 71 -16.57 0.87 -4.90
C CYS A 71 -15.35 1.60 -4.32
N ASP A 72 -15.29 2.89 -4.61
CA ASP A 72 -14.31 3.82 -4.06
C ASP A 72 -14.72 4.23 -2.65
N ARG A 73 -13.74 4.38 -1.77
CA ARG A 73 -13.99 4.97 -0.45
C ARG A 73 -14.44 6.41 -0.61
N ILE A 74 -15.55 6.78 0.04
CA ILE A 74 -16.02 8.16 0.07
C ILE A 74 -14.97 8.99 0.83
N PRO A 75 -14.32 9.97 0.19
CA PRO A 75 -13.31 10.77 0.87
C PRO A 75 -13.94 11.58 2.00
N GLY A 76 -13.31 11.54 3.17
CA GLY A 76 -13.65 12.43 4.28
C GLY A 76 -13.38 13.88 3.91
N LYS A 77 -14.23 14.81 4.37
CA LYS A 77 -14.05 16.23 4.10
C LYS A 77 -13.26 16.86 5.24
N GLY A 78 -12.06 17.35 4.95
CA GLY A 78 -11.23 18.07 5.92
C GLY A 78 -11.60 19.55 6.04
N GLY A 79 -11.35 20.16 7.20
CA GLY A 79 -11.26 21.63 7.33
C GLY A 79 -11.98 22.29 8.52
N ASP A 80 -12.89 21.59 9.21
CA ASP A 80 -13.58 22.14 10.39
C ASP A 80 -13.48 21.18 11.60
N PRO A 81 -12.82 21.57 12.71
CA PRO A 81 -12.71 20.74 13.91
C PRO A 81 -14.04 20.44 14.61
N ASN A 82 -15.15 21.04 14.16
CA ASN A 82 -16.50 20.74 14.66
C ASN A 82 -17.46 20.27 13.55
N CYS A 83 -16.97 19.99 12.34
CA CYS A 83 -17.80 19.55 11.21
C CYS A 83 -19.05 20.41 10.98
N GLY A 84 -18.90 21.74 11.04
CA GLY A 84 -20.01 22.68 10.83
C GLY A 84 -20.89 22.94 12.06
N GLY A 85 -20.70 22.22 13.17
CA GLY A 85 -21.27 22.54 14.50
C GLY A 85 -22.80 22.55 14.60
N ASP A 86 -23.53 22.11 13.58
CA ASP A 86 -24.99 21.96 13.64
C ASP A 86 -25.35 20.60 14.25
N PRO A 87 -25.97 20.55 15.44
CA PRO A 87 -26.36 19.30 16.08
C PRO A 87 -27.47 18.52 15.34
N ASN A 88 -28.03 19.08 14.26
CA ASN A 88 -29.01 18.39 13.40
C ASN A 88 -28.41 17.89 12.09
N ASN A 89 -27.13 18.13 11.82
CA ASN A 89 -26.44 17.58 10.67
C ASN A 89 -25.88 16.20 11.06
N PRO A 90 -26.20 15.12 10.34
CA PRO A 90 -25.74 13.76 10.65
C PRO A 90 -24.29 13.58 10.16
N VAL A 91 -23.39 14.35 10.76
CA VAL A 91 -21.95 14.37 10.47
C VAL A 91 -21.19 14.29 11.80
N HIS A 92 -20.14 13.47 11.85
CA HIS A 92 -19.25 13.41 12.99
C HIS A 92 -17.79 13.49 12.56
N LEU A 93 -16.92 13.70 13.54
CA LEU A 93 -15.48 13.79 13.33
C LEU A 93 -14.87 12.39 13.53
N GLU A 94 -14.23 11.85 12.49
CA GLU A 94 -13.36 10.68 12.56
C GLU A 94 -11.92 11.15 12.31
N GLY A 95 -11.10 11.16 13.35
CA GLY A 95 -9.76 11.76 13.29
C GLY A 95 -9.81 13.27 13.00
N ASP A 96 -9.23 13.68 11.87
CA ASP A 96 -9.19 15.08 11.39
C ASP A 96 -10.15 15.35 10.22
N VAL A 97 -11.00 14.37 9.86
CA VAL A 97 -11.96 14.49 8.76
C VAL A 97 -13.39 14.36 9.25
N CYS A 98 -14.28 15.10 8.60
CA CYS A 98 -15.71 14.95 8.82
C CYS A 98 -16.22 13.80 7.96
N VAL A 99 -17.11 13.00 8.52
CA VAL A 99 -17.76 11.86 7.87
C VAL A 99 -19.26 11.89 8.19
N CYS A 100 -20.10 11.44 7.24
CA CYS A 100 -21.53 11.32 7.49
C CYS A 100 -21.82 10.14 8.43
N ASP A 101 -22.85 10.27 9.25
CA ASP A 101 -23.31 9.18 10.11
C ASP A 101 -23.81 7.99 9.26
N PRO A 102 -23.79 6.75 9.80
CA PRO A 102 -24.30 5.59 9.10
C PRO A 102 -25.73 5.79 8.56
N GLY A 103 -25.93 5.50 7.27
CA GLY A 103 -27.21 5.73 6.56
C GLY A 103 -27.33 7.10 5.90
N TYR A 104 -26.26 7.89 5.90
CA TYR A 104 -26.17 9.18 5.23
C TYR A 104 -24.94 9.25 4.32
N THR A 105 -25.04 10.03 3.24
CA THR A 105 -23.95 10.34 2.31
C THR A 105 -23.86 11.85 2.08
N TRP A 106 -22.76 12.35 1.50
CA TRP A 106 -22.64 13.79 1.22
C TRP A 106 -23.70 14.24 0.22
N CYS A 107 -24.47 15.28 0.55
CA CYS A 107 -25.44 15.86 -0.37
C CYS A 107 -24.78 16.42 -1.64
N ASN A 108 -23.55 16.91 -1.50
CA ASN A 108 -22.74 17.44 -2.59
C ASN A 108 -21.30 16.95 -2.44
N PRO A 109 -20.96 15.76 -2.95
CA PRO A 109 -19.63 15.16 -2.77
C PRO A 109 -18.52 15.98 -3.46
N GLY A 110 -18.84 16.72 -4.53
CA GLY A 110 -17.88 17.55 -5.26
C GLY A 110 -17.55 18.90 -4.61
N ASP A 111 -18.34 19.33 -3.62
CA ASP A 111 -18.08 20.56 -2.87
C ASP A 111 -17.44 20.23 -1.51
N LEU A 112 -16.12 20.37 -1.43
CA LEU A 112 -15.35 20.09 -0.21
C LEU A 112 -15.71 20.99 0.98
N SER A 113 -16.44 22.09 0.75
CA SER A 113 -16.90 23.01 1.80
C SER A 113 -18.34 22.74 2.27
N ASP A 114 -19.11 21.94 1.51
CA ASP A 114 -20.45 21.54 1.89
C ASP A 114 -20.41 20.28 2.77
N LEU A 115 -20.58 20.48 4.07
CA LEU A 115 -20.63 19.39 5.05
C LEU A 115 -22.05 18.83 5.24
N SER A 116 -22.98 19.09 4.34
CA SER A 116 -24.35 18.57 4.45
C SER A 116 -24.42 17.08 4.11
N CYS A 117 -25.00 16.29 5.01
CA CYS A 117 -25.26 14.87 4.81
C CYS A 117 -26.73 14.62 4.48
N CYS A 118 -26.99 13.88 3.41
CA CYS A 118 -28.30 13.50 2.90
C CYS A 118 -28.57 12.03 3.21
N VAL A 119 -29.83 11.66 3.42
CA VAL A 119 -30.21 10.25 3.61
C VAL A 119 -29.76 9.48 2.39
N ASP A 120 -29.02 8.40 2.64
CA ASP A 120 -28.64 7.46 1.60
C ASP A 120 -29.76 6.43 1.45
N ASP A 121 -30.62 6.64 0.46
CA ASP A 121 -31.75 5.77 0.15
C ASP A 121 -31.30 4.33 -0.19
N ASP A 122 -30.03 4.12 -0.55
CA ASP A 122 -29.46 2.82 -0.84
C ASP A 122 -28.98 2.07 0.43
N GLN A 123 -28.82 2.76 1.57
CA GLN A 123 -28.32 2.18 2.83
C GLN A 123 -29.40 1.97 3.91
N THR A 124 -30.63 2.45 3.72
CA THR A 124 -31.70 2.49 4.76
C THR A 124 -32.42 1.17 5.08
N SER A 125 -31.85 0.01 4.76
CA SER A 125 -32.48 -1.29 5.13
C SER A 125 -32.28 -1.72 6.59
N ILE A 126 -31.70 -0.88 7.45
CA ILE A 126 -31.73 -1.09 8.90
C ILE A 126 -32.68 -0.05 9.52
N THR A 127 -33.91 -0.53 9.78
CA THR A 127 -35.00 0.09 10.56
C THR A 127 -35.82 1.26 9.97
N GLY A 128 -36.91 0.92 9.28
CA GLY A 128 -38.28 1.34 9.66
C GLY A 128 -38.78 2.75 9.31
N GLY A 129 -39.23 2.93 8.06
CA GLY A 129 -40.50 3.58 7.68
C GLY A 129 -40.69 5.11 7.86
N GLU A 130 -40.80 5.84 6.76
CA GLU A 130 -42.07 6.42 6.24
C GLU A 130 -41.76 7.21 4.95
N GLU A 131 -42.59 7.01 3.91
CA GLU A 131 -42.53 7.71 2.63
C GLU A 131 -42.75 9.22 2.79
N THR A 132 -42.01 10.06 2.06
CA THR A 132 -42.59 11.24 1.40
C THR A 132 -41.66 11.76 0.30
N GLY A 133 -42.10 11.64 -0.95
CA GLY A 133 -41.33 12.09 -2.12
C GLY A 133 -41.38 13.60 -2.37
N SER A 134 -40.41 14.10 -3.13
CA SER A 134 -40.57 15.30 -3.96
C SER A 134 -39.48 15.41 -5.03
N MET A 135 -39.90 15.49 -6.29
CA MET A 135 -39.04 15.82 -7.43
C MET A 135 -38.57 17.27 -7.34
N THR A 136 -37.36 17.62 -7.82
CA THR A 136 -37.17 18.77 -8.76
C THR A 136 -35.82 18.67 -9.51
N THR A 137 -35.88 18.83 -10.83
CA THR A 137 -34.81 18.97 -11.84
C THR A 137 -34.19 20.38 -11.90
N GLY A 138 -32.92 20.52 -12.31
CA GLY A 138 -32.41 21.78 -12.88
C GLY A 138 -30.92 21.84 -13.24
N MET A 139 -30.62 21.97 -14.54
CA MET A 139 -29.32 22.30 -15.20
C MET A 139 -28.77 23.68 -14.77
N THR A 140 -27.47 24.05 -14.84
CA THR A 140 -26.56 24.38 -15.99
C THR A 140 -25.21 24.87 -15.39
N ASP A 141 -24.02 24.47 -15.89
CA ASP A 141 -23.12 25.10 -16.90
C ASP A 141 -22.29 26.34 -16.44
N ASP A 142 -21.13 26.52 -17.10
CA ASP A 142 -20.02 27.50 -16.97
C ASP A 142 -18.84 27.06 -16.04
N GLY A 143 -17.58 26.87 -16.44
CA GLY A 143 -16.82 27.26 -17.63
C GLY A 143 -15.71 28.28 -17.30
N MET A 144 -14.44 27.84 -17.11
CA MET A 144 -13.19 28.64 -17.28
C MET A 144 -11.96 27.73 -17.07
N ASP A 145 -11.17 27.37 -18.08
CA ASP A 145 -10.13 28.10 -18.85
C ASP A 145 -8.77 28.24 -18.13
N GLU A 146 -7.74 27.95 -18.92
CA GLU A 146 -6.42 27.41 -18.63
C GLU A 146 -5.43 28.40 -18.01
N THR A 147 -4.37 27.88 -17.37
CA THR A 147 -3.03 28.47 -17.56
C THR A 147 -1.94 27.40 -17.41
N ALA A 148 -1.40 26.98 -18.56
CA ALA A 148 -0.15 26.23 -18.66
C ALA A 148 1.05 27.18 -18.51
N ASP A 149 2.07 26.77 -17.76
CA ASP A 149 3.44 27.29 -17.89
C ASP A 149 4.42 26.11 -17.91
N GLY A 150 5.40 26.18 -18.80
CA GLY A 150 6.20 25.06 -19.26
C GLY A 150 7.51 24.87 -18.50
N SER A 151 7.94 23.61 -18.42
CA SER A 151 9.35 23.24 -18.27
C SER A 151 9.69 22.11 -19.24
N THR A 152 10.94 22.11 -19.68
CA THR A 152 11.47 21.36 -20.83
C THR A 152 12.43 20.29 -20.30
N GLY A 153 12.07 19.02 -20.48
CA GLY A 153 12.89 17.85 -20.12
C GLY A 153 11.98 16.69 -19.74
N GLY A 154 11.54 15.91 -20.73
CA GLY A 154 10.69 14.75 -20.51
C GLY A 154 11.47 13.61 -19.86
N GLY A 155 11.68 13.69 -18.55
CA GLY A 155 11.68 12.52 -17.68
C GLY A 155 10.32 12.49 -17.01
N LEU A 156 9.68 11.32 -16.95
CA LEU A 156 8.53 11.15 -16.07
C LEU A 156 9.04 11.40 -14.65
N GLU A 157 8.63 12.52 -14.03
CA GLU A 157 8.97 12.78 -12.64
C GLU A 157 8.14 11.84 -11.77
N CYS A 158 8.81 11.05 -10.92
CA CYS A 158 8.15 10.18 -9.96
C CYS A 158 7.22 11.02 -9.08
N MET A 159 5.92 10.69 -9.07
CA MET A 159 4.97 11.38 -8.20
C MET A 159 5.14 10.86 -6.77
N GLU A 160 5.48 11.76 -5.85
CA GLU A 160 5.56 11.45 -4.43
C GLU A 160 4.16 11.44 -3.82
N THR A 161 3.57 10.26 -3.67
CA THR A 161 2.29 10.09 -2.99
C THR A 161 2.47 9.05 -1.88
N GLU A 162 2.08 9.38 -0.65
CA GLU A 162 2.03 8.38 0.42
C GLU A 162 0.75 7.53 0.29
N ILE A 163 0.87 6.23 0.61
CA ILE A 163 -0.32 5.39 0.75
C ILE A 163 -1.14 5.90 1.93
N PRO A 164 -2.42 6.24 1.72
CA PRO A 164 -3.28 6.70 2.79
C PRO A 164 -3.49 5.58 3.82
N TRP A 165 -3.42 5.94 5.09
CA TRP A 165 -3.74 5.03 6.18
C TRP A 165 -5.20 4.53 6.10
N ASN A 166 -5.41 3.25 6.37
CA ASN A 166 -6.70 2.57 6.25
C ASN A 166 -7.72 2.98 7.34
N GLY A 167 -7.31 3.70 8.38
CA GLY A 167 -8.19 4.17 9.45
C GLY A 167 -8.44 3.15 10.56
N VAL A 168 -7.79 1.99 10.51
CA VAL A 168 -7.96 0.92 11.51
C VAL A 168 -7.12 1.23 12.75
N GLU A 169 -7.80 1.45 13.87
CA GLU A 169 -7.19 1.65 15.19
C GLU A 169 -7.43 0.43 16.10
N PRO A 170 -6.52 0.14 17.04
CA PRO A 170 -6.74 -0.93 18.01
C PRO A 170 -7.87 -0.57 19.00
N ASP A 171 -8.70 -1.56 19.37
CA ASP A 171 -9.70 -1.37 20.43
C ASP A 171 -9.01 -1.09 21.77
N ALA A 172 -9.37 0.02 22.42
CA ALA A 172 -8.85 0.39 23.73
C ALA A 172 -9.02 -0.70 24.79
N ALA A 173 -10.06 -1.54 24.67
CA ALA A 173 -10.32 -2.65 25.59
C ALA A 173 -9.30 -3.80 25.46
N ASP A 174 -8.65 -3.93 24.30
CA ASP A 174 -7.70 -5.03 24.01
C ASP A 174 -6.30 -4.77 24.58
N CYS A 175 -5.98 -3.53 24.95
CA CYS A 175 -4.75 -3.19 25.66
C CYS A 175 -4.81 -3.67 27.12
N THR A 176 -4.57 -4.97 27.30
CA THR A 176 -4.69 -5.66 28.58
C THR A 176 -3.35 -5.93 29.27
N GLU A 177 -2.26 -6.00 28.50
CA GLU A 177 -0.92 -6.32 29.00
C GLU A 177 0.15 -5.45 28.31
N VAL A 178 1.17 -5.03 29.08
CA VAL A 178 2.30 -4.26 28.54
C VAL A 178 3.03 -5.08 27.49
N GLY A 179 3.32 -4.48 26.34
CA GLY A 179 4.06 -5.11 25.24
C GLY A 179 3.18 -5.94 24.29
N LEU A 180 1.85 -5.90 24.44
CA LEU A 180 0.96 -6.31 23.34
C LEU A 180 1.15 -5.36 22.16
N VAL A 181 1.14 -5.91 20.97
CA VAL A 181 1.41 -5.17 19.72
C VAL A 181 0.19 -5.24 18.83
N PHE A 182 0.00 -4.20 18.03
CA PHE A 182 -1.06 -4.14 17.03
C PHE A 182 -0.53 -3.47 15.76
N CYS A 183 -0.95 -4.00 14.61
CA CYS A 183 -0.75 -3.37 13.31
C CYS A 183 -2.10 -3.09 12.68
N SER A 184 -2.25 -1.94 12.01
CA SER A 184 -3.50 -1.60 11.33
C SER A 184 -3.78 -2.47 10.11
N ASN A 185 -2.76 -3.11 9.54
CA ASN A 185 -2.88 -3.88 8.30
C ASN A 185 -2.65 -5.37 8.55
N ASN A 186 -3.45 -6.20 7.90
CA ASN A 186 -3.25 -7.64 7.83
C ASN A 186 -2.40 -8.07 6.62
N ASP A 187 -2.09 -9.36 6.53
CA ASP A 187 -1.28 -9.95 5.44
C ASP A 187 -1.80 -9.70 4.03
N THR A 188 -3.11 -9.51 3.89
CA THR A 188 -3.78 -9.30 2.60
C THR A 188 -3.77 -7.82 2.21
N GLU A 189 -3.78 -6.91 3.18
CA GLU A 189 -3.70 -5.46 2.95
C GLU A 189 -2.27 -4.99 2.64
N GLY A 190 -1.26 -5.73 3.09
CA GLY A 190 0.15 -5.39 2.90
C GLY A 190 0.64 -4.28 3.84
N PRO A 191 1.94 -3.94 3.82
CA PRO A 191 2.55 -3.02 4.79
C PRO A 191 2.29 -1.54 4.48
N GLY A 192 1.93 -1.20 3.24
CA GLY A 192 1.77 0.17 2.79
C GLY A 192 0.78 0.98 3.63
N GLY A 193 1.21 2.15 4.12
CA GLY A 193 0.37 3.05 4.92
C GLY A 193 -0.06 2.50 6.28
N SER A 194 0.49 1.36 6.71
CA SER A 194 0.18 0.74 8.00
C SER A 194 0.74 1.55 9.17
N ARG A 195 0.10 1.39 10.32
CA ARG A 195 0.50 1.99 11.59
C ARG A 195 0.69 0.91 12.64
N TYR A 196 1.59 1.19 13.58
CA TYR A 196 2.02 0.25 14.60
C TYR A 196 1.84 0.84 15.98
N TRP A 197 1.28 0.03 16.89
CA TRP A 197 1.03 0.39 18.27
C TRP A 197 1.58 -0.66 19.23
N GLU A 198 2.00 -0.18 20.40
CA GLU A 198 2.34 -1.03 21.55
C GLU A 198 1.48 -0.61 22.76
N CYS A 199 0.97 -1.61 23.48
CA CYS A 199 0.19 -1.40 24.69
C CYS A 199 1.11 -1.13 25.88
N ASP A 200 0.88 -0.04 26.62
CA ASP A 200 1.58 0.28 27.89
C ASP A 200 0.79 -0.23 29.12
N GLY A 201 -0.01 -1.29 28.93
CA GLY A 201 -0.79 -1.94 29.99
C GLY A 201 -2.09 -1.24 30.40
N ALA A 202 -2.45 -0.15 29.74
CA ALA A 202 -3.74 0.53 29.90
C ALA A 202 -4.16 1.39 28.69
N MET A 203 -3.22 1.69 27.79
CA MET A 203 -3.47 2.48 26.59
C MET A 203 -2.55 2.00 25.45
N TRP A 204 -3.08 2.04 24.24
CA TRP A 204 -2.29 1.89 23.02
C TRP A 204 -1.49 3.16 22.76
N VAL A 205 -0.22 2.99 22.45
CA VAL A 205 0.71 4.06 22.08
C VAL A 205 1.19 3.80 20.66
N GLU A 206 0.92 4.73 19.75
CA GLU A 206 1.44 4.66 18.38
C GLU A 206 2.96 4.87 18.40
N LEU A 207 3.69 4.03 17.68
CA LEU A 207 5.14 4.10 17.57
C LEU A 207 5.53 4.22 16.09
N PRO A 208 5.45 5.42 15.50
CA PRO A 208 5.57 5.62 14.05
C PRO A 208 6.97 5.31 13.50
N ASN A 209 8.00 5.26 14.35
CA ASN A 209 9.37 4.96 13.95
C ASN A 209 9.80 3.52 14.25
N ALA A 210 8.98 2.71 14.94
CA ALA A 210 9.39 1.38 15.39
C ALA A 210 9.79 0.47 14.22
N GLY A 211 9.06 0.55 13.10
CA GLY A 211 9.39 -0.21 11.89
C GLY A 211 10.76 0.18 11.33
N ASN A 212 11.00 1.47 11.12
CA ASN A 212 12.29 1.96 10.62
C ASN A 212 13.45 1.61 11.57
N GLU A 213 13.26 1.78 12.88
CA GLU A 213 14.28 1.44 13.88
C GLU A 213 14.59 -0.07 13.89
N SER A 214 13.56 -0.92 13.72
CA SER A 214 13.73 -2.37 13.63
C SER A 214 14.43 -2.77 12.33
N CYS A 215 14.00 -2.26 11.18
CA CYS A 215 14.59 -2.60 9.89
C CYS A 215 16.04 -2.15 9.78
N GLN A 216 16.38 -0.96 10.28
CA GLN A 216 17.76 -0.47 10.32
C GLN A 216 18.66 -1.26 11.27
N PHE A 217 18.09 -1.88 12.32
CA PHE A 217 18.83 -2.80 13.16
C PHE A 217 19.25 -4.07 12.40
N ASP A 218 18.43 -4.50 11.43
CA ASP A 218 18.67 -5.65 10.56
C ASP A 218 19.38 -5.29 9.24
N GLU A 219 20.00 -4.10 9.18
CA GLU A 219 20.79 -3.58 8.05
C GLU A 219 20.00 -3.15 6.80
N PHE A 220 18.66 -3.05 6.89
CA PHE A 220 17.83 -2.45 5.83
C PHE A 220 17.76 -0.93 5.95
N ASP A 221 17.50 -0.25 4.84
CA ASP A 221 17.45 1.23 4.83
C ASP A 221 16.16 1.79 5.49
N PHE A 222 15.01 1.15 5.27
CA PHE A 222 13.71 1.61 5.76
C PHE A 222 12.70 0.48 6.00
N SER A 223 11.54 0.84 6.56
CA SER A 223 10.37 -0.03 6.68
C SER A 223 9.23 0.46 5.78
N TYR A 224 8.63 -0.45 5.01
CA TYR A 224 7.37 -0.18 4.30
C TYR A 224 6.22 0.00 5.29
N GLY A 225 6.26 -0.74 6.39
CA GLY A 225 5.29 -0.71 7.47
C GLY A 225 5.26 -2.02 8.25
N CYS A 226 4.17 -2.27 8.96
CA CYS A 226 3.89 -3.53 9.64
C CYS A 226 2.77 -4.33 8.94
N VAL A 227 2.71 -5.62 9.26
CA VAL A 227 1.68 -6.56 8.84
C VAL A 227 1.35 -7.49 10.00
N ASP A 228 0.06 -7.78 10.24
CA ASP A 228 -0.42 -8.82 11.14
C ASP A 228 -0.92 -10.05 10.35
N ASP A 229 -0.27 -11.20 10.53
CA ASP A 229 -0.66 -12.47 9.89
C ASP A 229 -1.69 -13.28 10.73
N GLY A 230 -2.23 -12.68 11.79
CA GLY A 230 -3.12 -13.30 12.76
C GLY A 230 -2.39 -14.17 13.80
N THR A 231 -1.07 -14.29 13.70
CA THR A 231 -0.20 -14.98 14.66
C THR A 231 0.84 -14.04 15.28
N SER A 232 1.39 -13.14 14.48
CA SER A 232 2.41 -12.16 14.87
C SER A 232 2.35 -10.91 13.99
N VAL A 233 2.76 -9.79 14.59
CA VAL A 233 3.03 -8.56 13.85
C VAL A 233 4.50 -8.53 13.42
N THR A 234 4.74 -8.31 12.13
CA THR A 234 6.08 -8.21 11.54
C THR A 234 6.24 -6.90 10.78
N PHE A 235 7.45 -6.34 10.79
CA PHE A 235 7.79 -5.21 9.92
C PHE A 235 8.30 -5.72 8.57
N VAL A 236 7.80 -5.13 7.49
CA VAL A 236 8.32 -5.36 6.14
C VAL A 236 9.38 -4.30 5.87
N CYS A 237 10.59 -4.75 5.60
CA CYS A 237 11.77 -3.91 5.42
C CYS A 237 12.13 -3.82 3.94
N GLY A 238 12.71 -2.68 3.55
CA GLY A 238 13.15 -2.42 2.19
C GLY A 238 14.51 -1.74 2.16
N ASP A 239 15.19 -1.90 1.05
CA ASP A 239 16.44 -1.23 0.71
C ASP A 239 16.17 -0.07 -0.25
N GLY A 240 16.99 0.98 -0.19
CA GLY A 240 16.85 2.17 -1.01
C GLY A 240 16.31 3.41 -0.29
N PRO A 241 15.82 4.42 -1.02
CA PRO A 241 15.52 5.74 -0.46
C PRO A 241 14.37 5.78 0.54
N GLY A 242 13.39 4.88 0.42
CA GLY A 242 12.18 4.86 1.24
C GLY A 242 11.29 6.10 1.07
N THR A 243 11.55 6.93 0.07
CA THR A 243 10.78 8.14 -0.25
C THR A 243 9.40 7.76 -0.79
N PRO A 244 8.34 8.50 -0.46
CA PRO A 244 7.02 8.24 -1.01
C PRO A 244 7.01 8.18 -2.54
N CYS A 245 6.22 7.28 -3.11
CA CYS A 245 6.10 7.13 -4.56
C CYS A 245 4.71 6.62 -4.94
N SER A 246 4.29 6.94 -6.16
CA SER A 246 3.13 6.34 -6.79
C SER A 246 3.44 5.99 -8.24
N GLY A 247 3.11 4.77 -8.62
CA GLY A 247 3.08 4.33 -10.00
C GLY A 247 4.41 3.80 -10.56
N PRO A 248 4.34 3.08 -11.70
CA PRO A 248 5.50 2.44 -12.33
C PRO A 248 6.45 3.45 -12.99
N GLU A 249 6.05 4.71 -13.15
CA GLU A 249 6.91 5.78 -13.65
C GLU A 249 8.09 6.10 -12.72
N CYS A 250 7.99 5.68 -11.46
CA CYS A 250 9.07 5.76 -10.49
C CYS A 250 10.13 4.67 -10.68
N ASN A 251 9.87 3.67 -11.54
CA ASN A 251 10.82 2.60 -11.81
C ASN A 251 11.95 3.14 -12.69
N GLY A 252 13.18 3.02 -12.21
CA GLY A 252 14.31 3.70 -12.82
C GLY A 252 15.64 3.12 -12.38
N CYS A 253 16.72 3.66 -12.94
CA CYS A 253 18.05 3.42 -12.40
C CYS A 253 18.43 4.57 -11.49
N ALA A 254 18.98 4.24 -10.32
CA ALA A 254 19.59 5.25 -9.46
C ALA A 254 20.81 5.88 -10.13
N ASP A 255 21.21 7.05 -9.62
CA ASP A 255 22.34 7.82 -10.15
C ASP A 255 23.69 7.08 -10.09
N ASP A 256 23.80 6.04 -9.26
CA ASP A 256 25.01 5.21 -9.14
C ASP A 256 25.16 4.19 -10.29
N GLY A 257 24.10 3.96 -11.07
CA GLY A 257 24.06 3.00 -12.17
C GLY A 257 24.07 1.53 -11.73
N ASP A 258 24.00 1.25 -10.42
CA ASP A 258 23.93 -0.11 -9.89
C ASP A 258 22.53 -0.42 -9.35
N GLN A 259 21.88 0.52 -8.68
CA GLN A 259 20.56 0.25 -8.11
C GLN A 259 19.45 0.39 -9.16
N ILE A 260 18.63 -0.65 -9.27
CA ILE A 260 17.31 -0.55 -9.88
C ILE A 260 16.34 -0.10 -8.80
N GLN A 261 15.61 0.99 -9.05
CA GLN A 261 14.61 1.54 -8.15
C GLN A 261 13.22 1.20 -8.65
N PHE A 262 12.30 0.94 -7.72
CA PHE A 262 10.91 0.65 -8.03
C PHE A 262 9.99 1.12 -6.91
N CYS A 263 8.75 1.45 -7.27
CA CYS A 263 7.75 1.84 -6.30
C CYS A 263 7.01 0.61 -5.78
N GLU A 264 7.16 0.33 -4.48
CA GLU A 264 6.50 -0.78 -3.80
C GLU A 264 5.89 -0.27 -2.49
N ASP A 265 4.64 -0.65 -2.22
CA ASP A 265 3.92 -0.25 -1.00
C ASP A 265 4.02 1.25 -0.68
N GLY A 266 3.98 2.09 -1.73
CA GLY A 266 4.02 3.55 -1.63
C GLY A 266 5.39 4.14 -1.30
N LYS A 267 6.44 3.32 -1.34
CA LYS A 267 7.81 3.76 -1.07
C LYS A 267 8.76 3.33 -2.18
N LEU A 268 9.70 4.21 -2.48
CA LEU A 268 10.73 3.97 -3.46
C LEU A 268 11.77 3.04 -2.83
N ALA A 269 11.75 1.81 -3.30
CA ALA A 269 12.70 0.78 -2.99
C ALA A 269 13.83 0.75 -4.02
N GLY A 270 14.88 0.01 -3.74
CA GLY A 270 15.86 -0.34 -4.74
C GLY A 270 16.67 -1.57 -4.38
N ASP A 271 17.01 -2.32 -5.43
CA ASP A 271 17.88 -3.48 -5.36
C ASP A 271 19.20 -3.21 -6.10
N SER A 272 20.29 -3.78 -5.62
CA SER A 272 21.57 -3.75 -6.34
C SER A 272 21.55 -4.73 -7.51
N CYS A 273 21.66 -4.22 -8.74
CA CYS A 273 21.80 -5.06 -9.92
C CYS A 273 23.06 -5.91 -9.86
N ASN A 274 24.15 -5.42 -9.26
CA ASN A 274 25.33 -6.24 -9.04
C ASN A 274 25.03 -7.42 -8.10
N THR A 275 24.32 -7.22 -6.98
CA THR A 275 23.93 -8.34 -6.10
C THR A 275 22.97 -9.31 -6.81
N ILE A 276 21.96 -8.79 -7.52
CA ILE A 276 21.04 -9.61 -8.32
C ILE A 276 21.82 -10.47 -9.31
N CYS A 277 22.70 -9.87 -10.10
CA CYS A 277 23.43 -10.60 -11.14
C CYS A 277 24.49 -11.56 -10.57
N THR A 278 25.18 -11.21 -9.48
CA THR A 278 26.35 -11.97 -8.99
C THR A 278 26.02 -12.99 -7.89
N GLU A 279 24.94 -12.79 -7.14
CA GLU A 279 24.58 -13.63 -5.99
C GLU A 279 23.25 -14.39 -6.19
N VAL A 280 22.23 -13.74 -6.75
CA VAL A 280 20.91 -14.33 -6.97
C VAL A 280 20.86 -15.09 -8.30
N GLY A 281 21.32 -14.45 -9.37
CA GLY A 281 21.28 -14.93 -10.74
C GLY A 281 19.97 -14.60 -11.47
N ASP A 282 19.92 -14.94 -12.76
CA ASP A 282 18.73 -14.80 -13.60
C ASP A 282 17.59 -15.77 -13.19
N ASP A 283 16.48 -15.79 -13.95
CA ASP A 283 15.36 -16.71 -13.73
C ASP A 283 15.75 -18.21 -13.76
N MET A 284 16.91 -18.54 -14.33
CA MET A 284 17.48 -19.89 -14.34
C MET A 284 18.49 -20.14 -13.21
N GLY A 285 18.73 -19.13 -12.36
CA GLY A 285 19.73 -19.13 -11.29
C GLY A 285 21.17 -19.04 -11.79
N ILE A 286 21.38 -18.50 -12.99
CA ILE A 286 22.72 -18.27 -13.55
C ILE A 286 23.24 -16.95 -13.01
N THR A 287 24.38 -17.01 -12.32
CA THR A 287 25.11 -15.83 -11.83
C THR A 287 26.15 -15.36 -12.83
N TYR A 288 26.43 -14.07 -12.81
CA TYR A 288 27.35 -13.37 -13.69
C TYR A 288 28.46 -12.68 -12.90
N ASP A 289 29.48 -12.17 -13.60
CA ASP A 289 30.58 -11.45 -12.95
C ASP A 289 30.23 -9.99 -12.58
N TYR A 290 29.26 -9.38 -13.28
CA TYR A 290 28.85 -8.00 -13.09
C TYR A 290 27.35 -7.81 -13.34
N GLY A 291 26.78 -6.81 -12.65
CA GLY A 291 25.45 -6.29 -12.92
C GLY A 291 25.42 -4.76 -12.86
N SER A 292 24.62 -4.14 -13.72
CA SER A 292 24.31 -2.71 -13.66
C SER A 292 22.88 -2.45 -14.06
N CYS A 293 22.29 -1.40 -13.52
CA CYS A 293 21.00 -0.93 -13.97
C CYS A 293 21.15 -0.22 -15.32
N VAL A 294 20.32 -0.58 -16.29
CA VAL A 294 20.25 0.06 -17.60
C VAL A 294 18.81 0.46 -17.92
N LEU A 295 18.66 1.53 -18.69
CA LEU A 295 17.39 1.90 -19.31
C LEU A 295 17.32 1.27 -20.70
N THR A 296 16.27 0.52 -20.98
CA THR A 296 16.01 -0.06 -22.28
C THR A 296 15.53 1.01 -23.28
N GLU A 297 15.40 0.63 -24.55
CA GLU A 297 14.92 1.55 -25.60
C GLU A 297 13.48 2.04 -25.36
N ASP A 298 12.67 1.32 -24.56
CA ASP A 298 11.31 1.72 -24.20
C ASP A 298 11.24 2.56 -22.91
N GLY A 299 12.39 2.79 -22.26
CA GLY A 299 12.50 3.59 -21.04
C GLY A 299 12.30 2.80 -19.75
N SER A 300 12.07 1.49 -19.80
CA SER A 300 12.05 0.64 -18.61
C SER A 300 13.46 0.43 -18.05
N ALA A 301 13.57 0.35 -16.72
CA ALA A 301 14.80 -0.01 -16.04
C ALA A 301 14.90 -1.54 -15.90
N GLU A 302 16.07 -2.10 -16.16
CA GLU A 302 16.38 -3.52 -15.96
C GLU A 302 17.82 -3.71 -15.48
N CYS A 303 18.08 -4.82 -14.80
CA CYS A 303 19.44 -5.23 -14.46
C CYS A 303 20.08 -5.96 -15.64
N ALA A 304 21.07 -5.31 -16.26
CA ALA A 304 21.91 -5.95 -17.27
C ALA A 304 23.06 -6.71 -16.59
N CYS A 305 23.02 -8.04 -16.71
CA CYS A 305 24.07 -8.94 -16.22
C CYS A 305 25.03 -9.32 -17.35
N CYS A 306 26.33 -9.39 -17.06
CA CYS A 306 27.33 -9.79 -18.04
C CYS A 306 28.57 -10.46 -17.41
N ASP A 307 29.25 -11.30 -18.19
CA ASP A 307 30.49 -11.94 -17.77
C ASP A 307 31.72 -11.12 -18.19
N SER A 308 32.80 -11.27 -17.42
CA SER A 308 34.05 -10.58 -17.70
C SER A 308 34.57 -10.97 -19.10
N GLY A 309 34.66 -9.97 -19.97
CA GLY A 309 35.16 -10.12 -21.34
C GLY A 309 34.07 -10.11 -22.42
N ASP A 310 32.80 -10.03 -22.03
CA ASP A 310 31.69 -9.77 -22.94
C ASP A 310 31.70 -8.33 -23.44
N GLU A 311 31.20 -8.14 -24.67
CA GLU A 311 31.12 -6.82 -25.29
C GLU A 311 30.13 -5.93 -24.53
N GLY A 312 30.63 -4.82 -23.99
CA GLY A 312 29.82 -3.88 -23.19
C GLY A 312 29.93 -4.09 -21.67
N CYS A 313 30.56 -5.16 -21.21
CA CYS A 313 30.79 -5.41 -19.79
C CYS A 313 32.01 -4.61 -19.26
N PRO A 314 31.98 -4.08 -18.02
CA PRO A 314 33.16 -3.47 -17.41
C PRO A 314 34.34 -4.45 -17.32
N VAL A 315 35.56 -3.90 -17.42
CA VAL A 315 36.84 -4.65 -17.39
C VAL A 315 37.57 -4.52 -16.06
#